data_AF-A0A1Y2X5T1-F1
#
_entry.id   AF-A0A1Y2X5T1-F1
#
_cell.length_a   1.000
_cell.length_b   1.000
_cell.length_c   1.000
_cell.angle_alpha   90.00
_cell.angle_beta   90.00
_cell.angle_gamma   90.00
#
_symmetry.space_group_name_H-M   'P 1'
#
loop_
_entity.id
_entity.type
_entity.pdbx_description
1 polymer ?
#
loop_
_entity_poly.entity_id
_entity_poly.type
_entity_poly.pdbx_seq_one_letter_code
_entity_poly.pdbx_strand_id
1 'polypeptide(L)' 'MFALSEESKERIGKIIEIGRVAMHYGYLPLILYLGYTRSDPRPSIIKLLSPLS' A
#
# COMPACT_ATOMS: atom_id res chain seq x y z
N MET A 1 11.10 16.81 28.57
CA MET A 1 10.39 16.69 27.27
C MET A 1 11.44 16.44 26.21
N PHE A 2 11.40 15.30 25.52
CA PHE A 2 12.29 15.06 24.38
C PHE A 2 11.85 15.97 23.22
N ALA A 3 12.43 17.15 23.13
CA ALA A 3 12.29 18.00 21.96
C ALA A 3 13.06 17.33 20.83
N LEU A 4 12.36 16.67 19.91
CA LEU A 4 12.95 16.23 18.64
C LEU A 4 13.58 17.46 17.98
N SER A 5 14.85 17.33 17.56
CA SER A 5 15.53 18.34 16.74
C SER A 5 14.64 18.69 15.54
N GLU A 6 14.61 19.96 15.13
CA GLU A 6 13.82 20.41 13.98
C GLU A 6 14.12 19.59 12.71
N GLU A 7 15.38 19.16 12.54
CA GLU A 7 15.80 18.26 11.48
C GLU A 7 15.09 16.89 11.54
N SER A 8 14.94 16.33 12.75
CA SER A 8 14.23 15.06 12.95
C SER A 8 12.74 15.20 12.64
N LYS A 9 12.12 16.33 13.00
CA LYS A 9 10.71 16.61 12.67
C LYS A 9 10.51 16.74 11.17
N GLU A 10 11.39 17.47 10.49
CA GLU A 10 11.33 17.63 9.03
C GLU A 10 11.49 16.28 8.32
N ARG A 11 12.44 15.45 8.76
CA ARG A 11 12.66 14.11 8.19
C ARG A 11 11.44 13.20 8.39
N ILE A 12 10.84 13.21 9.59
CA ILE A 12 9.63 12.45 9.87
C ILE A 12 8.47 12.95 8.99
N GLY A 13 8.32 14.27 8.83
CA GLY A 13 7.33 14.86 7.93
C GLY A 13 7.47 14.36 6.50
N LYS A 14 8.69 14.38 5.95
CA LYS A 14 8.98 13.86 4.59
C LYS A 14 8.63 12.38 4.44
N ILE A 15 8.98 11.55 5.42
CA ILE A 15 8.65 10.12 5.39
C ILE A 15 7.14 9.89 5.42
N ILE A 16 6.40 10.67 6.23
CA ILE A 16 4.94 10.57 6.31
C ILE A 16 4.29 11.00 4.98
N GLU A 17 4.79 12.05 4.34
CA GLU A 17 4.30 12.49 3.03
C GLU A 17 4.49 11.42 1.96
N ILE A 18 5.69 10.85 1.87
CA ILE A 18 5.98 9.74 0.96
C ILE A 18 5.12 8.52 1.30
N GLY A 19 5.02 8.18 2.60
CA GLY A 19 4.23 7.06 3.10
C GLY A 19 2.75 7.19 2.75
N ARG A 20 2.19 8.40 2.80
CA ARG A 20 0.81 8.70 2.39
C ARG A 20 0.58 8.33 0.92
N VAL A 21 1.47 8.76 0.03
CA VAL A 21 1.39 8.45 -1.40
C VAL A 21 1.57 6.96 -1.65
N ALA A 22 2.56 6.34 -1.00
CA ALA A 22 2.85 4.91 -1.13
C ALA A 22 1.67 4.05 -0.67
N MET A 23 1.04 4.36 0.47
CA MET A 23 -0.13 3.62 0.92
C MET A 23 -1.34 3.86 0.02
N HIS A 24 -1.59 5.10 -0.41
CA HIS A 24 -2.75 5.41 -1.25
C HIS A 24 -2.74 4.62 -2.56
N TYR A 25 -1.61 4.59 -3.26
CA TYR A 25 -1.49 3.89 -4.53
C TYR A 25 -1.07 2.43 -4.39
N GLY A 26 -0.35 2.07 -3.33
CA GLY A 26 0.17 0.72 -3.11
C GLY A 26 -0.81 -0.23 -2.42
N TYR A 27 -1.80 0.30 -1.68
CA TYR A 27 -2.76 -0.52 -0.95
C TYR A 27 -3.50 -1.50 -1.86
N LEU A 28 -4.13 -1.00 -2.93
CA LEU A 28 -4.95 -1.82 -3.83
C LEU A 28 -4.13 -2.90 -4.58
N PRO A 29 -2.96 -2.59 -5.19
CA PRO A 29 -2.10 -3.61 -5.78
C PRO A 29 -1.66 -4.68 -4.78
N LEU A 30 -1.35 -4.30 -3.53
CA LEU A 30 -0.89 -5.22 -2.50
C LEU A 30 -1.99 -6.24 -2.14
N ILE A 31 -3.21 -5.79 -1.88
CA ILE A 31 -4.32 -6.71 -1.54
C ILE A 31 -4.69 -7.62 -2.72
N LEU A 32 -4.66 -7.11 -3.96
CA LEU A 32 -4.89 -7.92 -5.16
C LEU A 32 -3.82 -9.00 -5.33
N TYR A 33 -2.55 -8.66 -5.11
CA TYR A 33 -1.44 -9.60 -5.17
C TYR A 33 -1.56 -10.71 -4.10
N LEU A 34 -1.89 -10.33 -2.87
CA LEU A 34 -2.11 -11.29 -1.79
C LEU A 34 -3.28 -12.23 -2.11
N GLY A 35 -4.41 -11.70 -2.58
CA GLY A 35 -5.55 -12.52 -3.00
C GLY A 35 -5.16 -13.50 -4.11
N TYR A 36 -4.54 -13.00 -5.19
CA TYR A 36 -4.11 -13.82 -6.32
C TYR A 36 -3.16 -14.96 -5.92
N THR A 37 -2.20 -14.69 -5.04
CA THR A 37 -1.17 -15.68 -4.66
C THR A 37 -1.64 -16.71 -3.64
N ARG A 38 -2.67 -16.40 -2.84
CA ARG A 38 -3.19 -17.27 -1.78
C ARG A 38 -4.44 -18.06 -2.20
N SER A 39 -5.08 -17.73 -3.31
CA SER A 39 -6.18 -18.50 -3.87
C SER A 39 -5.70 -19.76 -4.59
N ASP A 40 -6.39 -20.88 -4.34
CA ASP A 40 -6.25 -22.13 -5.08
C ASP A 40 -7.63 -22.60 -5.57
N PRO A 41 -7.87 -22.68 -6.90
CA PRO A 41 -6.95 -22.37 -7.99
C PRO A 41 -6.69 -20.86 -8.11
N ARG A 42 -5.53 -20.49 -8.68
CA ARG A 42 -5.20 -19.08 -8.95
C ARG A 42 -6.16 -18.49 -9.98
N PRO A 43 -6.86 -17.38 -9.69
CA PRO A 43 -7.83 -16.79 -10.61
C PRO A 43 -7.14 -16.15 -11.82
N SER A 44 -7.82 -16.05 -12.97
CA SER A 44 -7.33 -15.23 -14.07
C SER A 44 -7.47 -13.73 -13.74
N ILE A 45 -6.65 -12.88 -14.35
CA ILE A 45 -6.70 -11.42 -14.14
C ILE A 45 -8.09 -10.86 -14.47
N ILE A 46 -8.73 -11.37 -15.52
CA ILE A 46 -10.09 -10.97 -15.91
C ILE A 46 -11.09 -11.26 -14.78
N LYS A 47 -10.99 -12.42 -14.10
CA LYS A 47 -11.86 -12.76 -12.96
C LYS A 47 -11.62 -11.88 -11.73
N LEU A 48 -10.41 -11.35 -11.56
CA LEU A 48 -10.11 -10.44 -10.44
C LEU A 48 -10.69 -9.03 -10.63
N LEU A 49 -10.89 -8.60 -11.87
CA LEU A 49 -11.32 -7.24 -12.19
C LEU A 49 -12.78 -7.17 -12.69
N SER A 50 -13.33 -8.30 -13.14
CA SER A 50 -14.70 -8.37 -13.64
C SER A 50 -15.68 -8.54 -12.48
N PRO A 51 -16.71 -7.68 -12.36
CA PRO A 51 -17.80 -7.90 -11.42
C PRO A 51 -18.81 -8.96 -11.90
N LEU A 52 -18.62 -9.53 -13.10
CA LEU A 52 -19.56 -10.44 -13.78
C LEU A 52 -19.09 -11.91 -13.79
N SER A 53 -18.14 -12.27 -12.92
CA SER A 53 -17.56 -13.61 -12.83
C SER A 53 -18.44 -14.63 -12.10
#